data_AF-A0AAD6ZPG5-F1
#
_entry.id   AF-A0AAD6ZPG5-F1
#
_cell.length_a   1.000
_cell.length_b   1.000
_cell.length_c   1.000
_cell.angle_alpha   90.00
_cell.angle_beta   90.00
_cell.angle_gamma   90.00
#
_symmetry.space_group_name_H-M   'P 1'
#
loop_
_entity.id
_entity.type
_entity.pdbx_description
1 polymer ?
#
loop_
_entity_poly.entity_id
_entity_poly.type
_entity_poly.pdbx_seq_one_letter_code
_entity_poly.pdbx_strand_id
1 'polypeptide(L)'
;SQSVPILSNNITAPTPVNTPAQHAPIPSGLSRPTVPEEAEELTTLGAGGLQSAMLGIVHGKLAGLVGQSSGYIETLPTTTKLNVEGSKGMQVKHTDLQNQYKRECLELERK
;
A
#
# COMPACT_ATOMS: atom_id res chain seq x y z
N SER A 1 -18.90 -5.68 -47.64
CA SER A 1 -18.72 -6.04 -46.22
C SER A 1 -17.69 -7.13 -46.09
N GLN A 2 -16.47 -6.82 -45.62
CA GLN A 2 -15.43 -7.82 -45.32
C GLN A 2 -15.24 -7.86 -43.81
N SER A 3 -15.48 -9.03 -43.21
CA SER A 3 -15.21 -9.32 -41.81
C SER A 3 -13.80 -9.89 -41.66
N VAL A 4 -12.98 -9.29 -40.80
CA VAL A 4 -11.62 -9.75 -40.47
C VAL A 4 -11.72 -10.83 -39.37
N PRO A 5 -11.06 -11.99 -39.50
CA PRO A 5 -11.07 -13.02 -38.47
C PRO A 5 -10.13 -12.66 -37.32
N ILE A 6 -10.62 -12.69 -36.08
CA ILE A 6 -9.79 -12.52 -34.87
C ILE A 6 -9.17 -13.88 -34.53
N LEU A 7 -7.87 -14.01 -34.74
CA LEU A 7 -7.09 -15.15 -34.24
C LEU A 7 -7.05 -15.12 -32.71
N SER A 8 -7.43 -16.25 -32.11
CA SER A 8 -7.41 -16.54 -30.68
C SER A 8 -5.96 -16.63 -30.15
N ASN A 9 -5.28 -15.50 -30.00
CA ASN A 9 -3.98 -15.45 -29.36
C ASN A 9 -4.15 -15.30 -27.84
N ASN A 10 -3.91 -16.41 -27.13
CA ASN A 10 -3.44 -16.55 -25.75
C ASN A 10 -3.58 -15.28 -24.85
N ILE A 11 -4.70 -15.17 -24.13
CA ILE A 11 -4.95 -14.16 -23.08
C ILE A 11 -4.24 -14.60 -21.79
N THR A 12 -2.92 -14.63 -21.79
CA THR A 12 -2.11 -14.64 -20.57
C THR A 12 -0.78 -13.98 -20.90
N ALA A 13 -0.62 -12.74 -20.44
CA ALA A 13 0.68 -12.08 -20.51
C ALA A 13 1.64 -12.81 -19.55
N PRO A 14 2.84 -13.26 -20.01
CA PRO A 14 3.81 -13.87 -19.12
C PRO A 14 4.26 -12.86 -18.09
N THR A 15 3.98 -13.11 -16.81
CA THR A 15 4.50 -12.30 -15.72
C THR A 15 6.02 -12.46 -15.68
N PRO A 16 6.81 -11.36 -15.65
CA PRO A 16 8.25 -11.48 -15.56
C PRO A 16 8.65 -12.06 -14.19
N VAL A 17 9.49 -13.09 -14.22
CA VAL A 17 10.08 -13.72 -13.04
C VAL A 17 11.10 -12.75 -12.44
N ASN A 18 10.82 -12.19 -11.26
CA ASN A 18 11.70 -11.25 -10.56
C ASN A 18 12.67 -11.97 -9.59
N THR A 19 13.08 -13.19 -9.92
CA THR A 19 14.05 -13.96 -9.13
C THR A 19 15.35 -14.06 -9.95
N PRO A 20 16.49 -13.52 -9.46
CA PRO A 20 17.75 -13.67 -10.16
C PRO A 20 18.10 -15.16 -10.29
N ALA A 21 18.44 -15.59 -11.51
CA ALA A 21 18.74 -16.99 -11.82
C ALA A 21 20.02 -17.51 -11.13
N GLN A 22 20.85 -16.61 -10.59
CA GLN A 22 22.06 -16.94 -9.87
C GLN A 22 22.14 -16.14 -8.57
N HIS A 23 22.45 -16.85 -7.49
CA HIS A 23 22.76 -16.24 -6.19
C HIS A 23 24.03 -15.38 -6.34
N ALA A 24 24.00 -14.15 -5.84
CA ALA A 24 25.19 -13.30 -5.84
C ALA A 24 26.31 -13.98 -5.02
N PRO A 25 27.56 -14.01 -5.49
CA PRO A 25 28.67 -14.53 -4.70
C PRO A 25 28.88 -13.64 -3.48
N ILE A 26 28.31 -14.02 -2.33
CA ILE A 26 28.66 -13.43 -1.04
C ILE A 26 30.02 -14.01 -0.64
N PRO A 27 31.09 -13.20 -0.47
CA PRO A 27 32.35 -13.72 0.03
C PRO A 27 32.12 -14.27 1.44
N SER A 28 32.41 -15.57 1.63
CA SER A 28 32.44 -16.24 2.93
C SER A 28 33.62 -15.68 3.74
N GLY A 29 33.46 -14.48 4.28
CA GLY A 29 34.55 -13.77 4.94
C GLY A 29 34.18 -12.44 5.58
N LEU A 30 32.89 -12.18 5.84
CA LEU A 30 32.54 -11.11 6.77
C LEU A 30 32.87 -11.59 8.18
N SER A 31 34.04 -11.20 8.66
CA SER A 31 34.41 -11.26 10.08
C SER A 31 33.26 -10.67 10.89
N ARG A 32 32.69 -11.47 11.79
CA ARG A 32 31.70 -11.01 12.75
C ARG A 32 32.31 -9.83 13.52
N PRO A 33 31.73 -8.62 13.47
CA PRO A 33 32.18 -7.52 14.31
C PRO A 33 32.10 -7.95 15.77
N THR A 34 33.20 -7.87 16.50
CA THR A 34 33.17 -8.13 17.95
C THR A 34 32.73 -6.83 18.62
N VAL A 35 31.50 -6.83 19.12
CA VAL A 35 30.92 -5.72 19.90
C VAL A 35 31.52 -5.81 21.31
N PRO A 36 32.11 -4.73 21.87
CA PRO A 36 32.44 -4.68 23.29
C PRO A 36 31.16 -4.86 24.13
N GLU A 37 31.20 -5.75 25.13
CA GLU A 37 30.10 -5.91 26.09
C GLU A 37 30.02 -4.66 26.98
N GLU A 38 29.25 -3.67 26.54
CA GLU A 38 28.85 -2.55 27.37
C GLU A 38 27.68 -3.04 28.24
N ALA A 39 27.84 -2.97 29.56
CA ALA A 39 26.80 -3.39 30.50
C ALA A 39 25.52 -2.60 30.22
N GLU A 40 24.56 -3.24 29.55
CA GLU A 40 23.23 -2.70 29.37
C GLU A 40 22.55 -2.62 30.72
N GLU A 41 22.47 -1.42 31.30
CA GLU A 41 21.36 -1.08 32.20
C GLU A 41 20.10 -1.03 31.33
N LEU A 42 19.60 -2.21 31.01
CA LEU A 42 18.35 -2.41 30.30
C LEU A 42 17.25 -1.92 31.24
N THR A 43 16.87 -0.66 31.08
CA THR A 43 15.59 -0.16 31.60
C THR A 43 14.53 -1.17 31.18
N THR A 44 14.02 -1.94 32.15
CA THR A 44 13.11 -3.06 31.94
C THR A 44 11.73 -2.54 31.56
N LEU A 45 11.59 -1.95 30.38
CA LEU A 45 10.33 -2.00 29.65
C LEU A 45 10.23 -3.42 29.11
N GLY A 46 9.64 -4.32 29.89
CA GLY A 46 9.36 -5.69 29.45
C GLY A 46 8.67 -5.69 28.08
N ALA A 47 8.75 -6.80 27.33
CA ALA A 47 8.33 -6.89 25.93
C ALA A 47 7.00 -6.17 25.58
N GLY A 48 6.01 -6.16 26.48
CA GLY A 48 4.76 -5.42 26.30
C GLY A 48 4.87 -3.88 26.34
N GLY A 49 5.80 -3.31 27.10
CA GLY A 49 6.04 -1.86 27.19
C GLY A 49 6.71 -1.30 25.93
N LEU A 50 7.72 -2.01 25.40
CA LEU A 50 8.33 -1.66 24.11
C LEU A 50 7.33 -1.78 22.96
N GLN A 51 6.50 -2.83 22.97
CA GLN A 51 5.48 -3.05 21.96
C GLN A 51 4.36 -2.00 22.01
N SER A 52 3.97 -1.55 23.21
CA SER A 52 3.01 -0.45 23.39
C SER A 52 3.58 0.90 22.94
N ALA A 53 4.84 1.19 23.27
CA ALA A 53 5.54 2.39 22.81
C ALA A 53 5.66 2.41 21.27
N MET A 54 5.99 1.27 20.65
CA MET A 54 6.04 1.12 19.20
C MET A 54 4.65 1.32 18.56
N LEU A 55 3.60 0.77 19.17
CA LEU A 55 2.23 0.99 18.71
C LEU A 55 1.85 2.47 18.76
N GLY A 56 2.21 3.17 19.84
CA GLY A 56 1.99 4.61 19.99
C GLY A 56 2.70 5.44 18.92
N ILE A 57 3.95 5.09 18.60
CA ILE A 57 4.71 5.73 17.51
C ILE A 57 4.05 5.49 16.16
N VAL A 58 3.63 4.25 15.87
CA VAL A 58 2.94 3.92 14.62
C VAL A 58 1.61 4.67 14.53
N HIS A 59 0.82 4.70 15.60
CA HIS A 59 -0.47 5.40 15.62
C HIS A 59 -0.29 6.90 15.42
N GLY A 60 0.70 7.51 16.09
CA GLY A 60 1.02 8.94 15.92
C GLY A 60 1.46 9.28 14.50
N LYS A 61 2.30 8.43 13.88
CA LYS A 61 2.72 8.61 12.48
C LYS A 61 1.59 8.42 11.49
N LEU A 62 0.77 7.39 11.65
CA LEU A 62 -0.38 7.14 10.77
C LEU A 62 -1.44 8.24 10.89
N ALA A 63 -1.71 8.73 12.09
CA ALA A 63 -2.63 9.85 12.31
C ALA A 63 -2.19 11.12 11.57
N GLY A 64 -0.89 11.40 11.52
CA GLY A 64 -0.34 12.51 10.74
C GLY A 64 -0.30 12.27 9.23
N LEU A 65 -0.31 11.01 8.78
CA LEU A 65 -0.17 10.66 7.37
C LEU A 65 -1.52 10.48 6.65
N VAL A 66 -2.53 9.98 7.36
CA VAL A 66 -3.87 9.76 6.79
C VAL A 66 -4.53 11.11 6.51
N GLY A 67 -4.85 11.36 5.24
CA GLY A 67 -5.51 12.58 4.78
C GLY A 67 -4.58 13.74 4.43
N GLN A 68 -3.26 13.62 4.67
CA GLN A 68 -2.28 14.60 4.19
C GLN A 68 -1.95 14.36 2.71
N SER A 69 -1.80 15.43 1.94
CA SER A 69 -1.19 15.34 0.61
C SER A 69 0.27 14.93 0.80
N SER A 70 0.76 13.98 0.01
CA SER A 70 2.18 13.59 0.04
C SER A 70 3.11 14.66 -0.58
N GLY A 71 2.63 15.89 -0.79
CA GLY A 71 3.25 16.92 -1.62
C GLY A 71 3.28 16.61 -3.12
N TYR A 72 3.27 15.32 -3.51
CA TYR A 72 3.36 14.90 -4.90
C TYR A 72 2.23 15.47 -5.77
N ILE A 73 1.00 15.50 -5.26
CA ILE A 73 -0.17 16.04 -5.96
C ILE A 73 0.00 17.52 -6.32
N GLU A 74 0.69 18.30 -5.48
CA GLU A 74 0.91 19.73 -5.70
C GLU A 74 1.91 19.98 -6.83
N THR A 75 2.90 19.09 -6.97
CA THR A 75 3.92 19.13 -8.03
C THR A 75 3.44 18.64 -9.39
N LEU A 76 2.25 18.03 -9.47
CA LEU A 76 1.72 17.51 -10.71
C LEU A 76 1.39 18.63 -11.72
N PRO A 77 1.55 18.37 -13.04
CA PRO A 77 1.07 19.27 -14.08
C PRO A 77 -0.43 19.58 -13.95
N THR A 78 -0.83 20.78 -14.35
CA THR A 78 -2.22 21.27 -14.21
C THR A 78 -3.26 20.32 -14.81
N THR A 79 -2.98 19.77 -16.00
CA THR A 79 -3.86 18.78 -16.64
C THR A 79 -4.10 17.55 -15.76
N THR A 80 -3.03 17.01 -15.16
CA THR A 80 -3.14 15.84 -14.27
C THR A 80 -3.91 16.17 -13.00
N LYS A 81 -3.72 17.36 -12.42
CA LYS A 81 -4.48 17.80 -11.24
C LYS A 81 -5.97 17.90 -11.53
N LEU A 82 -6.36 18.44 -12.68
CA LEU A 82 -7.76 18.52 -13.11
C LEU A 82 -8.38 17.13 -13.30
N ASN A 83 -7.63 16.18 -13.84
CA ASN A 83 -8.10 14.79 -13.97
C ASN A 83 -8.33 14.15 -12.60
N VAL A 84 -7.41 14.35 -11.65
CA VAL A 84 -7.55 13.84 -10.27
C VAL A 84 -8.77 14.47 -9.57
N GLU A 85 -8.97 15.78 -9.71
CA GLU A 85 -10.18 16.48 -9.23
C GLU A 85 -11.46 15.88 -9.85
N GLY A 86 -11.48 15.65 -11.16
CA GLY A 86 -12.58 15.00 -11.86
C GLY A 86 -12.87 13.60 -11.32
N SER A 87 -11.83 12.80 -11.08
CA SER A 87 -11.97 11.46 -10.48
C SER A 87 -12.54 11.51 -9.06
N LYS A 88 -12.15 12.50 -8.24
CA LYS A 88 -12.75 12.69 -6.90
C LYS A 88 -14.25 12.98 -7.00
N GLY A 89 -14.66 13.85 -7.94
CA GLY A 89 -16.09 14.14 -8.18
C GLY A 89 -16.88 12.90 -8.60
N MET A 90 -16.29 12.02 -9.42
CA MET A 90 -16.90 10.73 -9.79
C MET A 90 -17.03 9.79 -8.58
N GLN A 91 -16.02 9.76 -7.71
CA GLN A 91 -16.00 8.91 -6.53
C GLN A 91 -17.10 9.27 -5.52
N VAL A 92 -17.46 10.56 -5.40
CA VAL A 92 -18.62 11.00 -4.59
C VAL A 92 -19.90 10.34 -5.09
N LYS A 93 -20.20 10.45 -6.40
CA LYS A 93 -21.40 9.86 -7.01
C LYS A 93 -21.45 8.34 -6.84
N HIS A 94 -20.31 7.68 -7.01
CA HIS A 94 -20.20 6.23 -6.77
C HIS A 94 -20.54 5.87 -5.32
N THR A 95 -20.04 6.66 -4.36
CA THR A 95 -20.30 6.46 -2.93
C THR A 95 -21.78 6.65 -2.60
N ASP A 96 -22.42 7.66 -3.19
CA ASP A 96 -23.86 7.89 -3.00
C ASP A 96 -24.69 6.70 -3.50
N LEU A 97 -24.39 6.19 -4.69
CA LEU A 97 -25.06 5.01 -5.24
C LEU A 97 -24.83 3.76 -4.36
N GLN A 98 -23.59 3.56 -3.91
CA GLN A 98 -23.26 2.44 -3.03
C GLN A 98 -24.02 2.52 -1.69
N ASN A 99 -24.20 3.74 -1.15
CA ASN A 99 -24.97 3.96 0.06
C ASN A 99 -26.46 3.66 -0.14
N GLN A 100 -27.04 4.02 -1.29
CA GLN A 100 -28.42 3.67 -1.65
C GLN A 100 -28.58 2.15 -1.73
N TYR A 101 -27.70 1.48 -2.47
CA TYR A 101 -27.70 0.01 -2.58
C TYR A 101 -27.63 -0.67 -1.20
N LYS A 102 -26.71 -0.22 -0.32
CA LYS A 102 -26.59 -0.77 1.04
C LYS A 102 -27.86 -0.58 1.87
N ARG A 103 -28.56 0.55 1.71
CA ARG A 103 -29.84 0.80 2.39
C ARG A 103 -30.93 -0.15 1.89
N GLU A 104 -31.05 -0.32 0.58
CA GLU A 104 -32.03 -1.25 -0.01
C GLU A 104 -31.77 -2.70 0.43
N CYS A 105 -30.50 -3.14 0.45
CA CYS A 105 -30.14 -4.45 1.01
C CYS A 105 -30.55 -4.60 2.48
N LEU A 106 -30.28 -3.57 3.30
CA LEU A 106 -30.68 -3.60 4.71
C LEU A 106 -32.20 -3.66 4.89
N GLU A 107 -32.97 -2.96 4.07
CA GLU A 107 -34.44 -3.03 4.08
C GLU A 107 -34.95 -4.42 3.68
N LEU A 108 -34.32 -5.05 2.69
CA LEU A 108 -34.65 -6.41 2.26
C LEU A 108 -34.32 -7.46 3.33
N GLU A 109 -33.20 -7.32 4.04
CA GLU A 109 -32.83 -8.22 5.14
C GLU A 109 -33.79 -8.14 6.33
N ARG A 110 -34.49 -7.01 6.50
CA ARG A 110 -35.44 -6.79 7.59
C ARG A 110 -36.86 -7.27 7.28
N LYS A 111 -37.14 -7.68 6.04
CA LYS A 111 -38.45 -8.13 5.57
C LYS A 111 -38.58 -9.65 5.64
#